data_AF-A0A517QVP5-F1
#
_entry.id   AF-A0A517QVP5-F1
#
_cell.length_a   1.000
_cell.length_b   1.000
_cell.length_c   1.000
_cell.angle_alpha   90.00
_cell.angle_beta   90.00
_cell.angle_gamma   90.00
#
_symmetry.space_group_name_H-M   'P 1'
#
loop_
_entity.id
_entity.type
_entity.pdbx_description
1 polymer ?
#
loop_
_entity_poly.entity_id
_entity_poly.type
_entity_poly.pdbx_seq_one_letter_code
_entity_poly.pdbx_strand_id
1 'polypeptide(L)'
;MATRRKRRKIVSEANGVAMLNLGDMDIWDGADLSLLRDTLIRLITREKKRAISVDMTHVKYIPSGFFGMLFDWRERGVQIYLYDPQPRIQQMLWFQHFVQHLKDRTYRIVLEHQQELPEEAQPGYREPEWEPDEDDSQVFRVSR
;
A
#
# COMPACT_ATOMS: atom_id res chain seq x y z
N MET A 1 19.12 -28.28 -10.98
CA MET A 1 20.39 -27.76 -10.42
C MET A 1 20.08 -26.92 -9.20
N ALA A 2 20.86 -27.14 -8.15
CA ALA A 2 20.54 -26.75 -6.79
C ALA A 2 20.77 -25.25 -6.50
N THR A 3 20.21 -24.83 -5.36
CA THR A 3 20.61 -23.71 -4.50
C THR A 3 20.27 -22.28 -4.92
N ARG A 4 19.19 -21.75 -4.33
CA ARG A 4 19.27 -20.47 -3.59
C ARG A 4 18.31 -20.40 -2.39
N ARG A 5 18.42 -21.40 -1.51
CA ARG A 5 17.91 -21.32 -0.14
C ARG A 5 18.88 -20.43 0.66
N LYS A 6 18.91 -19.11 0.43
CA LYS A 6 19.86 -18.19 1.09
C LYS A 6 19.21 -16.86 1.48
N ARG A 7 18.91 -16.75 2.78
CA ARG A 7 18.81 -15.52 3.59
C ARG A 7 17.68 -14.54 3.24
N ARG A 8 16.42 -14.99 3.36
CA ARG A 8 15.31 -14.06 3.66
C ARG A 8 15.26 -13.88 5.18
N LYS A 9 15.26 -12.63 5.64
CA LYS A 9 15.33 -12.13 7.04
C LYS A 9 16.72 -11.68 7.46
N ILE A 10 16.96 -10.38 7.38
CA ILE A 10 17.77 -9.69 8.39
C ILE A 10 16.96 -8.50 8.85
N VAL A 11 16.61 -8.55 10.14
CA VAL A 11 16.03 -7.45 10.88
C VAL A 11 17.20 -6.61 11.35
N SER A 12 17.58 -5.58 10.60
CA SER A 12 18.48 -4.58 11.17
C SER A 12 17.64 -3.72 12.10
N GLU A 13 18.08 -3.59 13.34
CA GLU A 13 17.45 -2.68 14.29
C GLU A 13 18.26 -1.39 14.33
N ALA A 14 17.61 -0.28 14.01
CA ALA A 14 18.20 1.05 14.14
C ALA A 14 17.25 1.90 14.98
N ASN A 15 17.77 2.54 16.03
CA ASN A 15 17.00 3.43 16.91
C ASN A 15 15.70 2.81 17.46
N GLY A 16 15.71 1.50 17.76
CA GLY A 16 14.54 0.78 18.28
C GLY A 16 13.48 0.42 17.21
N VAL A 17 13.77 0.68 15.93
CA VAL A 17 12.91 0.31 14.79
C VAL A 17 13.48 -0.93 14.12
N ALA A 18 12.67 -1.98 14.04
CA ALA A 18 13.03 -3.20 13.33
C ALA A 18 12.78 -3.04 11.83
N MET A 19 13.84 -3.01 11.02
CA MET A 19 13.75 -2.90 9.56
C MET A 19 13.57 -4.28 8.93
N LEU A 20 12.59 -4.43 8.05
CA LEU A 20 12.31 -5.63 7.27
C LEU A 20 12.78 -5.42 5.83
N ASN A 21 13.71 -6.25 5.38
CA ASN A 21 14.22 -6.23 4.01
C ASN A 21 14.07 -7.63 3.38
N LEU A 22 13.45 -7.69 2.19
CA LEU A 22 13.24 -8.93 1.41
C LEU A 22 14.28 -9.11 0.28
N GLY A 23 15.32 -8.29 0.26
CA GLY A 23 16.38 -8.24 -0.74
C GLY A 23 15.99 -7.41 -1.95
N ASP A 24 16.72 -7.61 -3.05
CA ASP A 24 16.57 -6.85 -4.30
C ASP A 24 15.36 -7.32 -5.15
N MET A 25 14.30 -7.80 -4.49
CA MET A 25 13.09 -8.29 -5.14
C MET A 25 12.18 -7.13 -5.54
N ASP A 26 11.78 -7.10 -6.81
CA ASP A 26 11.02 -5.99 -7.38
C ASP A 26 9.52 -6.24 -7.56
N ILE A 27 9.09 -7.50 -7.56
CA ILE A 27 7.68 -7.88 -7.56
C ILE A 27 7.43 -8.79 -6.37
N TRP A 28 6.49 -8.40 -5.51
CA TRP A 28 6.05 -9.23 -4.39
C TRP A 28 4.76 -9.94 -4.74
N ASP A 29 4.70 -11.24 -4.43
CA ASP A 29 3.52 -12.07 -4.66
C ASP A 29 2.87 -12.52 -3.34
N GLY A 30 1.89 -13.43 -3.42
CA GLY A 30 1.21 -13.97 -2.25
C GLY A 30 2.13 -14.74 -1.30
N ALA A 31 3.18 -15.40 -1.81
CA ALA A 31 4.14 -16.11 -0.98
C ALA A 31 5.04 -15.13 -0.22
N ASP A 32 5.43 -14.02 -0.86
CA ASP A 32 6.19 -12.95 -0.20
C ASP A 32 5.37 -12.24 0.87
N LEU A 33 4.09 -11.96 0.61
CA LEU A 33 3.18 -11.41 1.62
C LEU A 33 2.96 -12.37 2.79
N SER A 34 2.89 -13.67 2.53
CA SER A 34 2.76 -14.68 3.58
C SER A 34 4.02 -14.71 4.47
N LEU A 35 5.20 -14.65 3.85
CA LEU A 35 6.46 -14.55 4.58
C LEU A 35 6.56 -13.26 5.38
N LEU A 36 6.14 -12.13 4.81
CA LEU A 36 6.13 -10.84 5.48
C LEU A 36 5.20 -10.90 6.71
N ARG A 37 4.00 -11.43 6.54
CA ARG A 37 3.02 -11.63 7.62
C ARG A 37 3.60 -12.44 8.78
N ASP A 38 4.17 -13.60 8.49
CA ASP A 38 4.77 -14.46 9.51
C ASP A 38 5.92 -13.76 10.25
N THR A 39 6.68 -12.93 9.52
CA THR A 39 7.78 -12.16 10.09
C THR A 39 7.27 -11.04 10.99
N LEU A 40 6.24 -10.30 10.56
CA LEU A 40 5.58 -9.27 11.38
C LEU A 40 4.99 -9.87 12.65
N ILE A 41 4.27 -11.00 12.54
CA ILE A 41 3.73 -11.73 13.70
C ILE A 41 4.86 -12.05 14.67
N ARG A 42 5.96 -12.63 14.19
CA ARG A 42 7.10 -12.98 15.06
C ARG A 42 7.66 -11.73 15.76
N LEU A 43 7.93 -10.66 15.02
CA LEU A 43 8.56 -9.46 15.56
C LEU A 43 7.65 -8.75 16.59
N ILE A 44 6.38 -8.62 16.28
CA ILE A 44 5.44 -7.84 17.09
C ILE A 44 4.96 -8.64 18.31
N THR A 45 4.67 -9.93 18.12
CA THR A 45 4.04 -10.75 19.18
C THR A 45 5.06 -11.42 20.08
N ARG A 46 6.13 -11.99 19.50
CA ARG A 46 7.16 -12.74 20.25
C ARG A 46 8.30 -11.84 20.68
N GLU A 47 8.81 -11.02 19.77
CA GLU A 47 9.97 -10.15 20.03
C GLU A 47 9.55 -8.76 20.57
N LYS A 48 8.24 -8.52 20.74
CA LYS A 48 7.62 -7.31 21.31
C LYS A 48 8.06 -6.00 20.63
N LYS A 49 8.46 -6.05 19.36
CA LYS A 49 8.77 -4.85 18.59
C LYS A 49 7.49 -4.02 18.39
N ARG A 50 7.59 -2.73 18.67
CA ARG A 50 6.49 -1.75 18.55
C ARG A 50 6.71 -0.74 17.43
N ALA A 51 7.87 -0.76 16.81
CA ALA A 51 8.20 0.03 15.63
C ALA A 51 8.83 -0.89 14.58
N ILE A 52 8.20 -0.96 13.41
CA ILE A 52 8.65 -1.77 12.27
C ILE A 52 8.80 -0.84 11.07
N SER A 53 9.90 -0.96 10.33
CA SER A 53 10.05 -0.35 9.03
C SER A 53 10.14 -1.43 7.95
N VAL A 54 9.58 -1.19 6.77
CA VAL A 54 9.67 -2.09 5.61
C VAL A 54 10.49 -1.39 4.54
N ASP A 55 11.60 -2.01 4.15
CA ASP A 55 12.44 -1.56 3.05
C ASP A 55 11.75 -1.84 1.72
N MET A 56 11.47 -0.77 0.98
CA MET A 56 10.79 -0.79 -0.30
C MET A 56 11.67 -0.35 -1.46
N THR A 57 12.98 -0.16 -1.23
CA THR A 57 13.95 0.41 -2.21
C THR A 57 13.85 -0.26 -3.59
N HIS A 58 13.75 -1.59 -3.62
CA HIS A 58 13.73 -2.36 -4.88
C HIS A 58 12.32 -2.70 -5.37
N VAL A 59 11.28 -2.43 -4.57
CA VAL A 59 9.92 -2.91 -4.81
C VAL A 59 9.18 -2.03 -5.80
N LYS A 60 8.85 -2.59 -6.96
CA LYS A 60 8.08 -1.93 -8.03
C LYS A 60 6.59 -2.29 -7.99
N TYR A 61 6.26 -3.49 -7.53
CA TYR A 61 4.89 -4.01 -7.52
C TYR A 61 4.58 -4.78 -6.24
N ILE A 62 3.42 -4.48 -5.66
CA ILE A 62 2.88 -5.16 -4.48
C ILE A 62 1.40 -5.46 -4.67
N PRO A 63 0.88 -6.57 -4.12
CA PRO A 63 -0.56 -6.84 -4.12
C PRO A 63 -1.28 -5.86 -3.19
N SER A 64 -2.55 -5.56 -3.47
CA SER A 64 -3.37 -4.62 -2.68
C SER A 64 -3.43 -4.98 -1.19
N GLY A 65 -3.42 -6.27 -0.86
CA GLY A 65 -3.43 -6.77 0.52
C GLY A 65 -2.17 -6.43 1.35
N PHE A 66 -1.10 -5.91 0.74
CA PHE A 66 0.09 -5.46 1.46
C PHE A 66 -0.23 -4.34 2.45
N PHE A 67 -0.87 -3.26 1.97
CA PHE A 67 -1.17 -2.11 2.81
C PHE A 67 -2.21 -2.44 3.88
N GLY A 68 -3.24 -3.22 3.54
CA GLY A 68 -4.23 -3.68 4.52
C GLY A 68 -3.58 -4.42 5.69
N MET A 69 -2.68 -5.37 5.40
CA MET A 69 -1.94 -6.08 6.45
C MET A 69 -1.10 -5.15 7.35
N LEU A 70 -0.47 -4.12 6.79
CA LEU A 70 0.29 -3.16 7.59
C LEU A 70 -0.62 -2.24 8.40
N PHE A 71 -1.76 -1.86 7.83
CA PHE A 71 -2.80 -1.07 8.47
C PHE A 71 -3.37 -1.79 9.70
N ASP A 72 -3.68 -3.09 9.59
CA ASP A 72 -4.15 -3.92 10.71
C ASP A 72 -3.19 -3.85 11.92
N TRP A 73 -1.87 -3.83 11.68
CA TRP A 73 -0.89 -3.69 12.75
C TRP A 73 -0.84 -2.28 13.31
N ARG A 74 -1.02 -1.28 12.45
CA ARG A 74 -1.10 0.13 12.87
C ARG A 74 -2.30 0.38 13.78
N GLU A 75 -3.45 -0.22 13.50
CA GLU A 75 -4.66 -0.18 14.34
C GLU A 75 -4.41 -0.81 15.72
N ARG A 76 -3.60 -1.87 15.76
CA ARG A 76 -3.16 -2.52 17.01
C ARG A 76 -2.08 -1.73 17.77
N GLY A 77 -1.79 -0.50 17.36
CA GLY A 77 -0.87 0.42 18.03
C GLY A 77 0.61 0.25 17.66
N VAL A 78 0.95 -0.57 16.66
CA VAL A 78 2.34 -0.71 16.18
C VAL A 78 2.68 0.45 15.25
N GLN A 79 3.82 1.09 15.44
CA GLN A 79 4.32 2.09 14.50
C GLN A 79 4.86 1.38 13.27
N ILE A 80 4.27 1.67 12.10
CA ILE A 80 4.69 1.09 10.82
C ILE A 80 5.25 2.17 9.92
N TYR A 81 6.45 1.93 9.41
CA TYR A 81 7.17 2.80 8.50
C TYR A 81 7.47 2.08 7.18
N LEU A 82 7.59 2.86 6.11
CA LEU A 82 8.04 2.41 4.80
C LEU A 82 9.31 3.20 4.45
N TYR A 83 10.37 2.51 4.06
CA TYR A 83 11.64 3.12 3.68
C TYR A 83 11.85 3.05 2.18
N ASP A 84 12.16 4.19 1.58
CA ASP A 84 12.42 4.38 0.15
C ASP A 84 11.42 3.71 -0.81
N PRO A 85 10.09 3.89 -0.61
CA PRO A 85 9.10 3.38 -1.56
C PRO A 85 9.30 4.02 -2.94
N GLN A 86 9.31 3.20 -3.98
CA GLN A 86 9.48 3.70 -5.34
C GLN A 86 8.33 4.64 -5.75
N PRO A 87 8.57 5.61 -6.66
CA PRO A 87 7.56 6.59 -7.08
C PRO A 87 6.22 5.98 -7.49
N ARG A 88 6.23 4.81 -8.14
CA ARG A 88 5.01 4.10 -8.53
C ARG A 88 4.17 3.66 -7.32
N ILE A 89 4.81 3.17 -6.27
CA ILE A 89 4.13 2.78 -5.03
C ILE A 89 3.52 4.01 -4.35
N GLN A 90 4.22 5.15 -4.39
CA GLN A 90 3.74 6.41 -3.82
C GLN A 90 2.49 6.96 -4.55
N GLN A 91 2.29 6.59 -5.82
CA GLN A 91 1.11 6.98 -6.62
C GLN A 91 -0.12 6.10 -6.35
N MET A 92 -0.01 5.04 -5.56
CA MET A 92 -1.15 4.20 -5.23
C MET A 92 -2.11 4.96 -4.30
N LEU A 93 -3.43 4.88 -4.55
CA LEU A 93 -4.46 5.54 -3.73
C LEU A 93 -4.27 5.26 -2.23
N TRP A 94 -4.04 3.99 -1.88
CA TRP A 94 -3.74 3.60 -0.50
C TRP A 94 -2.57 4.39 0.12
N PHE A 95 -1.51 4.61 -0.64
CA PHE A 95 -0.35 5.36 -0.18
C PHE A 95 -0.72 6.84 0.01
N GLN A 96 -1.40 7.44 -0.97
CA GLN A 96 -1.79 8.85 -0.91
C GLN A 96 -2.73 9.16 0.27
N HIS A 97 -3.60 8.23 0.63
CA HIS A 97 -4.60 8.43 1.68
C HIS A 97 -4.12 8.07 3.08
N PHE A 98 -3.27 7.04 3.23
CA PHE A 98 -2.92 6.47 4.53
C PHE A 98 -1.43 6.50 4.84
N VAL A 99 -0.61 7.16 4.02
CA VAL A 99 0.84 7.23 4.23
C VAL A 99 1.32 8.68 4.24
N GLN A 100 1.94 9.05 5.36
CA GLN A 100 2.53 10.36 5.56
C GLN A 100 4.04 10.31 5.35
N HIS A 101 4.58 11.18 4.51
CA HIS A 101 6.03 11.37 4.41
C HIS A 101 6.58 12.01 5.69
N LEU A 102 7.70 11.46 6.20
CA LEU A 102 8.42 12.01 7.35
C LEU A 102 9.67 12.76 6.88
N LYS A 103 10.82 12.08 6.86
CA LYS A 103 12.15 12.58 6.47
C LYS A 103 12.97 11.44 5.90
N ASP A 104 14.06 11.75 5.19
CA ASP A 104 15.06 10.77 4.74
C ASP A 104 14.46 9.54 4.04
N ARG A 105 13.52 9.80 3.11
CA ARG A 105 12.80 8.75 2.34
C ARG A 105 11.99 7.79 3.21
N THR A 106 11.71 8.16 4.45
CA THR A 106 10.90 7.40 5.38
C THR A 106 9.49 7.95 5.42
N TYR A 107 8.54 7.03 5.36
CA TYR A 107 7.11 7.30 5.38
C TYR A 107 6.48 6.51 6.52
N ARG A 108 5.33 6.96 7.02
CA ARG A 108 4.61 6.33 8.13
C ARG A 108 3.16 6.07 7.75
N ILE A 109 2.65 4.90 8.11
CA ILE A 109 1.22 4.61 7.98
C ILE A 109 0.44 5.33 9.09
N VAL A 110 -0.59 6.06 8.67
CA VAL A 110 -1.52 6.79 9.54
C VAL A 110 -2.90 6.16 9.46
N LEU A 111 -3.65 6.21 10.57
CA LEU A 111 -5.02 5.69 10.65
C LEU A 111 -6.04 6.71 10.16
N GLU A 112 -5.70 7.99 10.28
CA GLU A 112 -6.52 9.09 9.80
C GLU A 112 -6.26 9.29 8.31
N HIS A 113 -7.34 9.35 7.55
CA HIS A 113 -7.32 9.58 6.12
C HIS A 113 -6.82 11.01 5.84
N GLN A 114 -5.77 11.15 5.02
CA GLN A 114 -5.06 12.43 4.87
C GLN A 114 -5.66 13.43 3.87
N GLN A 115 -6.53 12.98 2.96
CA GLN A 115 -7.17 13.84 1.96
C GLN A 115 -8.68 13.72 2.03
N GLU A 116 -9.48 14.77 1.99
CA GLU A 116 -10.90 14.57 1.73
C GLU A 116 -11.04 13.94 0.33
N LEU A 117 -11.68 12.76 0.24
CA LEU A 117 -12.01 12.18 -1.07
C LEU A 117 -12.91 13.19 -1.79
N PRO A 118 -12.70 13.46 -3.10
CA PRO A 118 -13.69 14.18 -3.88
C PRO A 118 -15.05 13.47 -3.73
N GLU A 119 -16.15 14.21 -3.69
CA GLU A 119 -17.50 13.67 -3.41
C GLU A 119 -17.84 12.43 -4.25
N GLU A 120 -17.38 12.40 -5.50
CA GLU A 120 -17.56 11.30 -6.47
C GLU A 120 -16.91 9.98 -6.05
N ALA A 121 -15.89 10.02 -5.18
CA ALA A 121 -15.14 8.84 -4.72
C ALA A 121 -15.59 8.35 -3.34
N GLN A 122 -16.61 8.97 -2.74
CA GLN A 122 -17.10 8.61 -1.41
C GLN A 122 -18.07 7.41 -1.46
N PRO A 123 -17.98 6.44 -0.52
CA PRO A 123 -18.89 5.30 -0.49
C PRO A 123 -20.32 5.75 -0.17
N GLY A 124 -21.25 5.49 -1.08
CA GLY A 124 -22.64 5.98 -1.00
C GLY A 124 -23.01 6.98 -2.09
N TYR A 125 -22.07 7.38 -2.94
CA TYR A 125 -22.35 8.15 -4.14
C TYR A 125 -23.24 7.35 -5.10
N ARG A 126 -24.36 7.94 -5.52
CA ARG A 126 -25.20 7.47 -6.62
C ARG A 126 -25.20 8.56 -7.67
N GLU A 127 -24.71 8.24 -8.87
CA GLU A 127 -24.81 9.13 -10.02
C GLU A 127 -26.29 9.55 -10.22
N PRO A 128 -26.57 10.83 -10.49
CA PRO A 128 -27.91 11.26 -10.85
C PRO A 128 -28.37 10.56 -12.15
N GLU A 129 -29.53 9.91 -12.10
CA GLU A 129 -30.26 9.42 -13.28
C GLU A 129 -30.82 10.64 -14.01
N TRP A 130 -30.02 11.29 -14.85
CA TRP A 130 -30.55 12.27 -15.80
C TRP A 130 -30.67 11.63 -17.19
N GLU A 131 -31.89 11.70 -17.70
CA GLU A 131 -32.38 11.20 -18.99
C GLU A 131 -31.89 12.08 -20.16
N PRO A 132 -31.83 11.54 -21.39
CA PRO A 132 -31.13 12.16 -22.53
C PRO A 132 -31.70 13.53 -22.90
N ASP A 133 -30.80 14.48 -23.24
CA ASP A 133 -31.20 15.72 -23.89
C ASP A 133 -31.84 15.41 -25.25
N GLU A 134 -32.96 16.09 -25.55
CA GLU A 134 -33.78 16.00 -26.75
C GLU A 134 -33.07 16.47 -28.05
N ASP A 135 -31.89 15.91 -28.38
CA ASP A 135 -31.24 16.12 -29.69
C ASP A 135 -31.20 14.84 -30.54
N ASP A 136 -32.29 14.08 -30.53
CA ASP A 136 -32.56 13.03 -31.52
C ASP A 136 -33.28 13.58 -32.78
N SER A 137 -33.33 14.91 -32.94
CA SER A 137 -33.99 15.55 -34.09
C SER A 137 -33.13 15.57 -35.37
N GLN A 138 -31.89 15.08 -35.32
CA GLN A 138 -30.96 15.12 -36.47
C GLN A 138 -30.93 13.83 -37.33
N VAL A 139 -31.72 12.80 -37.03
CA VAL A 139 -31.63 11.49 -37.72
C VAL A 139 -32.75 11.22 -38.73
N PHE A 140 -33.32 12.22 -39.41
CA PHE A 140 -34.06 11.95 -40.68
C PHE A 140 -33.92 13.10 -41.69
N ARG A 141 -32.73 13.31 -42.24
CA ARG A 141 -32.62 13.78 -43.63
C ARG A 141 -32.62 12.57 -44.57
N VAL A 142 -33.81 12.08 -44.89
CA VAL A 142 -33.99 11.23 -46.06
C VAL A 142 -33.76 12.11 -47.29
N SER A 143 -32.75 11.74 -48.06
CA SER A 143 -32.53 12.29 -49.40
C SER A 143 -33.46 11.59 -50.39
N ARG A 144 -34.07 12.42 -51.26
CA ARG A 144 -34.92 12.15 -52.43
C ARG A 144 -36.43 12.06 -52.21
#